data_AF-A0AAN9U228-F1
#
_entry.id   AF-A0AAN9U228-F1
#
_cell.length_a   1.000
_cell.length_b   1.000
_cell.length_c   1.000
_cell.angle_alpha   90.00
_cell.angle_beta   90.00
_cell.angle_gamma   90.00
#
_symmetry.space_group_name_H-M   'P 1'
#
loop_
_entity.id
_entity.type
_entity.pdbx_description
1 polymer ?
#
loop_
_entity_poly.entity_id
_entity_poly.type
_entity_poly.pdbx_seq_one_letter_code
_entity_poly.pdbx_strand_id
1 'polypeptide(L)'
;MSGPVTYLHLRMFEMASDYARFNTKYEIVGGFLSPVSDAYKKPGLAPAKHRIQMCGFAAGKTSEWLTCDPWEAIQPNYVPTAQVLDHFHNEINNVIGGVEDVHGNKQQVRIALLAGADLIQTMSTPGVWSSQDLDHILKNFGAFIIERTGTDIDEALAGLKDYKDNIHVIPQVITNDVSSTKVRLMRKRHLSLRYIVPEPVIEYINQHGLYQE
;
A
#
# COMPACT_ATOMS: atom_id res chain seq x y z
N MET A 1 4.48 2.91 -1.97
CA MET A 1 5.01 1.57 -2.34
C MET A 1 6.30 1.67 -3.16
N SER A 2 7.33 0.86 -2.86
CA SER A 2 8.67 0.93 -3.52
C SER A 2 8.83 0.10 -4.81
N GLY A 3 8.04 -0.94 -5.02
CA GLY A 3 8.01 -1.70 -6.28
C GLY A 3 9.24 -2.59 -6.62
N PRO A 4 9.14 -3.44 -7.66
CA PRO A 4 7.95 -3.57 -8.52
C PRO A 4 6.77 -4.18 -7.77
N VAL A 5 5.55 -3.84 -8.22
CA VAL A 5 4.30 -4.40 -7.71
C VAL A 5 4.27 -5.91 -7.98
N THR A 6 3.64 -6.67 -7.09
CA THR A 6 3.54 -8.15 -7.16
C THR A 6 2.12 -8.57 -6.82
N TYR A 7 1.77 -9.84 -7.07
CA TYR A 7 0.48 -10.37 -6.62
C TYR A 7 0.30 -10.33 -5.10
N LEU A 8 1.39 -10.31 -4.31
CA LEU A 8 1.29 -10.10 -2.86
C LEU A 8 0.64 -8.74 -2.55
N HIS A 9 1.10 -7.67 -3.19
CA HIS A 9 0.55 -6.33 -2.96
C HIS A 9 -0.94 -6.26 -3.29
N LEU A 10 -1.36 -6.86 -4.41
CA LEU A 10 -2.76 -6.93 -4.80
C LEU A 10 -3.57 -7.80 -3.84
N ARG A 11 -3.00 -8.93 -3.39
CA ARG A 11 -3.66 -9.83 -2.44
C ARG A 11 -3.93 -9.16 -1.09
N MET A 12 -3.07 -8.24 -0.65
CA MET A 12 -3.30 -7.48 0.59
C MET A 12 -4.60 -6.68 0.52
N PHE A 13 -4.97 -6.12 -0.64
CA PHE A 13 -6.23 -5.40 -0.82
C PHE A 13 -7.43 -6.34 -0.69
N GLU A 14 -7.38 -7.50 -1.34
CA GLU A 14 -8.43 -8.52 -1.24
C GLU A 14 -8.61 -9.01 0.20
N MET A 15 -7.51 -9.24 0.92
CA MET A 15 -7.55 -9.63 2.33
C MET A 15 -8.17 -8.54 3.22
N ALA A 16 -7.83 -7.27 2.97
CA ALA A 16 -8.42 -6.16 3.69
C ALA A 16 -9.91 -5.98 3.38
N SER A 17 -10.32 -6.19 2.13
CA SER A 17 -11.72 -6.18 1.72
C SER A 17 -12.53 -7.29 2.39
N ASP A 18 -12.02 -8.52 2.38
CA ASP A 18 -12.64 -9.65 3.06
C ASP A 18 -12.78 -9.38 4.58
N TYR A 19 -11.71 -8.91 5.22
CA TYR A 19 -11.74 -8.59 6.65
C TYR A 19 -12.73 -7.45 6.96
N ALA A 20 -12.70 -6.36 6.18
CA ALA A 20 -13.62 -5.25 6.38
C ALA A 20 -15.09 -5.74 6.32
N ARG A 21 -15.43 -6.56 5.34
CA ARG A 21 -16.77 -7.13 5.15
C ARG A 21 -17.22 -8.03 6.32
N PHE A 22 -16.32 -8.85 6.87
CA PHE A 22 -16.70 -9.86 7.87
C PHE A 22 -16.49 -9.44 9.33
N ASN A 23 -15.55 -8.52 9.59
CA ASN A 23 -15.08 -8.21 10.94
C ASN A 23 -15.31 -6.75 11.34
N THR A 24 -15.81 -5.92 10.42
CA THR A 24 -16.06 -4.50 10.69
C THR A 24 -17.44 -4.09 10.20
N LYS A 25 -17.78 -2.81 10.41
CA LYS A 25 -18.96 -2.16 9.85
C LYS A 25 -18.67 -1.42 8.54
N TYR A 26 -17.47 -1.57 7.99
CA TYR A 26 -17.04 -0.85 6.80
C TYR A 26 -17.37 -1.62 5.53
N GLU A 27 -17.70 -0.85 4.50
CA GLU A 27 -17.73 -1.29 3.11
C GLU A 27 -16.53 -0.67 2.40
N ILE A 28 -15.76 -1.49 1.68
CA ILE A 28 -14.65 -1.01 0.87
C ILE A 28 -15.19 -0.57 -0.49
N VAL A 29 -15.00 0.71 -0.80
CA VAL A 29 -15.50 1.33 -2.05
C VAL A 29 -14.40 1.60 -3.08
N GLY A 30 -13.13 1.40 -2.72
CA GLY A 30 -11.99 1.64 -3.61
C GLY A 30 -10.64 1.37 -2.95
N GLY A 31 -9.61 1.19 -3.75
CA GLY A 31 -8.24 1.03 -3.28
C GLY A 31 -7.21 1.70 -4.20
N PHE A 32 -6.18 2.29 -3.59
CA PHE A 32 -5.16 3.04 -4.30
C PHE A 32 -3.77 2.49 -4.03
N LEU A 33 -3.03 2.18 -5.09
CA LEU A 33 -1.59 2.05 -5.04
C LEU A 33 -0.98 3.46 -5.17
N SER A 34 -0.27 3.92 -4.13
CA SER A 34 0.55 5.15 -4.18
C SER A 34 2.03 4.78 -4.24
N PRO A 35 2.72 4.91 -5.40
CA PRO A 35 4.17 4.72 -5.47
C PRO A 35 4.90 5.85 -4.75
N VAL A 36 6.01 5.54 -4.07
CA VAL A 36 6.78 6.56 -3.33
C VAL A 36 7.52 7.53 -4.27
N SER A 37 7.81 8.76 -3.87
CA SER A 37 8.71 9.66 -4.61
C SER A 37 10.13 9.10 -4.74
N ASP A 38 10.84 9.45 -5.83
CA ASP A 38 12.27 9.15 -5.98
C ASP A 38 13.13 9.88 -4.94
N ALA A 39 12.62 10.97 -4.34
CA ALA A 39 13.24 11.68 -3.23
C ALA A 39 13.38 10.82 -1.95
N TYR A 40 12.71 9.66 -1.88
CA TYR A 40 12.89 8.69 -0.80
C TYR A 40 14.28 8.04 -0.79
N LYS A 41 15.03 8.10 -1.91
CA LYS A 41 16.44 7.67 -2.01
C LYS A 41 16.73 6.24 -1.55
N LYS A 42 15.74 5.34 -1.62
CA LYS A 42 15.94 3.93 -1.28
C LYS A 42 16.85 3.24 -2.30
N PRO A 43 17.88 2.49 -1.85
CA PRO A 43 18.75 1.76 -2.77
C PRO A 43 17.97 0.78 -3.67
N GLY A 44 18.32 0.76 -4.96
CA GLY A 44 17.70 -0.13 -5.96
C GLY A 44 16.27 0.25 -6.34
N LEU A 45 15.81 1.46 -6.01
CA LEU A 45 14.51 1.97 -6.43
C LEU A 45 14.56 2.33 -7.93
N ALA A 46 13.70 1.71 -8.73
CA ALA A 46 13.52 2.14 -10.11
C ALA A 46 12.88 3.55 -10.15
N PRO A 47 13.16 4.38 -11.18
CA PRO A 47 12.56 5.69 -11.32
C PRO A 47 11.04 5.67 -11.18
N ALA A 48 10.47 6.69 -10.53
CA ALA A 48 9.06 6.81 -10.18
C ALA A 48 8.14 6.57 -11.38
N LYS A 49 8.50 7.13 -12.56
CA LYS A 49 7.75 6.93 -13.82
C LYS A 49 7.49 5.45 -14.13
N HIS A 50 8.47 4.57 -13.91
CA HIS A 50 8.32 3.14 -14.17
C HIS A 50 7.42 2.48 -13.14
N ARG A 51 7.56 2.87 -11.87
CA ARG A 51 6.74 2.33 -10.78
C ARG A 51 5.28 2.73 -10.93
N ILE A 52 4.99 3.97 -11.31
CA ILE A 52 3.64 4.45 -11.64
C ILE A 52 3.04 3.57 -12.74
N GLN A 53 3.75 3.38 -13.86
CA GLN A 53 3.23 2.57 -14.98
C GLN A 53 2.98 1.12 -14.57
N MET A 54 3.92 0.50 -13.85
CA MET A 54 3.73 -0.87 -13.36
C MET A 54 2.55 -0.99 -12.39
N CYS A 55 2.37 -0.03 -11.47
CA CYS A 55 1.23 -0.03 -10.56
C CYS A 55 -0.08 0.19 -11.32
N GLY A 56 -0.11 1.10 -12.29
CA GLY A 56 -1.27 1.34 -13.15
C GLY A 56 -1.65 0.10 -13.96
N PHE A 57 -0.69 -0.62 -14.53
CA PHE A 57 -0.97 -1.88 -15.23
C PHE A 57 -1.42 -3.00 -14.31
N ALA A 58 -0.84 -3.13 -13.11
CA ALA A 58 -1.29 -4.12 -12.15
C ALA A 58 -2.72 -3.83 -11.70
N ALA A 59 -3.00 -2.61 -11.22
CA ALA A 59 -4.32 -2.24 -10.74
C ALA A 59 -5.37 -2.27 -11.86
N GLY A 60 -5.15 -1.51 -12.94
CA GLY A 60 -6.15 -1.28 -13.98
C GLY A 60 -6.37 -2.43 -14.96
N LYS A 61 -5.47 -3.43 -15.03
CA LYS A 61 -5.66 -4.62 -15.90
C LYS A 61 -6.04 -5.89 -15.15
N THR A 62 -5.94 -5.91 -13.82
CA THR A 62 -6.23 -7.12 -13.03
C THR A 62 -7.21 -6.90 -11.88
N SER A 63 -7.79 -5.71 -11.74
CA SER A 63 -8.80 -5.40 -10.73
C SER A 63 -9.82 -4.41 -11.28
N GLU A 64 -11.04 -4.49 -10.74
CA GLU A 64 -12.15 -3.58 -11.06
C GLU A 64 -12.27 -2.41 -10.08
N TRP A 65 -11.60 -2.49 -8.92
CA TRP A 65 -11.78 -1.55 -7.80
C TRP A 65 -10.47 -0.92 -7.31
N LEU A 66 -9.34 -1.35 -7.88
CA LEU A 66 -8.03 -0.79 -7.59
C LEU A 66 -7.57 0.17 -8.69
N THR A 67 -6.90 1.24 -8.30
CA THR A 67 -6.21 2.15 -9.22
C THR A 67 -4.83 2.54 -8.69
N CYS A 68 -4.05 3.24 -9.51
CA CYS A 68 -2.78 3.83 -9.12
C CYS A 68 -2.93 5.35 -9.05
N ASP A 69 -2.60 5.93 -7.91
CA ASP A 69 -2.47 7.36 -7.78
C ASP A 69 -0.99 7.77 -7.91
N PRO A 70 -0.62 8.68 -8.83
CA PRO A 70 0.76 9.08 -9.03
C PRO A 70 1.19 10.26 -8.15
N TRP A 71 0.30 10.88 -7.37
CA TRP A 71 0.53 12.19 -6.75
C TRP A 71 1.77 12.21 -5.87
N GLU A 72 1.93 11.24 -4.97
CA GLU A 72 3.12 11.12 -4.10
C GLU A 72 4.40 10.99 -4.94
N ALA A 73 4.35 10.15 -5.98
CA ALA A 73 5.50 9.79 -6.80
C ALA A 73 6.05 10.96 -7.63
N ILE A 74 5.20 11.92 -8.00
CA ILE A 74 5.57 13.09 -8.81
C ILE A 74 5.96 14.31 -7.98
N GLN A 75 5.91 14.22 -6.65
CA GLN A 75 6.36 15.33 -5.80
C GLN A 75 7.87 15.52 -5.88
N PRO A 76 8.35 16.78 -5.92
CA PRO A 76 9.78 17.09 -6.05
C PRO A 76 10.59 16.70 -4.81
N ASN A 77 9.94 16.60 -3.64
CA ASN A 77 10.54 16.25 -2.37
C ASN A 77 9.88 15.00 -1.77
N TYR A 78 10.51 14.42 -0.75
CA TYR A 78 9.91 13.34 0.02
C TYR A 78 8.65 13.84 0.72
N VAL A 79 7.58 13.04 0.68
CA VAL A 79 6.30 13.34 1.32
C VAL A 79 6.03 12.30 2.40
N PRO A 80 5.83 12.73 3.67
CA PRO A 80 5.42 11.83 4.74
C PRO A 80 4.06 11.18 4.44
N THR A 81 3.88 9.93 4.85
CA THR A 81 2.63 9.18 4.64
C THR A 81 1.40 9.91 5.18
N ALA A 82 1.53 10.65 6.28
CA ALA A 82 0.48 11.50 6.83
C ALA A 82 -0.10 12.48 5.79
N GLN A 83 0.78 13.17 5.06
CA GLN A 83 0.38 14.13 4.02
C GLN A 83 -0.18 13.45 2.78
N VAL A 84 0.25 12.22 2.47
CA VAL A 84 -0.34 11.41 1.40
C VAL A 84 -1.78 11.03 1.75
N LEU A 85 -2.06 10.66 3.01
CA LEU A 85 -3.42 10.37 3.47
C LEU A 85 -4.30 11.63 3.46
N ASP A 86 -3.74 12.79 3.85
CA ASP A 86 -4.43 14.08 3.74
C ASP A 86 -4.80 14.42 2.31
N HIS A 87 -3.90 14.16 1.35
CA HIS A 87 -4.19 14.33 -0.06
C HIS A 87 -5.39 13.48 -0.50
N PHE A 88 -5.39 12.18 -0.20
CA PHE A 88 -6.53 11.31 -0.53
C PHE A 88 -7.83 11.76 0.13
N HIS A 89 -7.77 12.17 1.39
CA HIS A 89 -8.93 12.70 2.09
C HIS A 89 -9.44 13.96 1.40
N ASN A 90 -8.57 14.93 1.10
CA ASN A 90 -8.97 16.15 0.43
C ASN A 90 -9.61 15.88 -0.94
N GLU A 91 -8.96 15.11 -1.80
CA GLU A 91 -9.46 14.86 -3.14
C GLU A 91 -10.80 14.12 -3.11
N ILE A 92 -10.94 13.09 -2.28
CA ILE A 92 -12.15 12.27 -2.27
C ILE A 92 -13.29 12.97 -1.54
N ASN A 93 -13.03 13.52 -0.35
CA ASN A 93 -14.09 14.04 0.51
C ASN A 93 -14.42 15.51 0.28
N ASN A 94 -13.42 16.35 -0.03
CA ASN A 94 -13.63 17.79 -0.18
C ASN A 94 -13.82 18.20 -1.64
N VAL A 95 -13.01 17.65 -2.57
CA VAL A 95 -13.08 18.01 -3.99
C VAL A 95 -14.21 17.25 -4.69
N ILE A 96 -14.26 15.92 -4.56
CA ILE A 96 -15.31 15.09 -5.16
C ILE A 96 -16.61 15.12 -4.32
N GLY A 97 -16.50 15.38 -3.01
CA GLY A 97 -17.64 15.44 -2.09
C GLY A 97 -18.03 14.09 -1.48
N GLY A 98 -17.18 13.06 -1.58
CA GLY A 98 -17.43 11.71 -1.11
C GLY A 98 -17.98 10.77 -2.20
N VAL A 99 -18.46 9.60 -1.79
CA VAL A 99 -19.04 8.58 -2.67
C VAL A 99 -20.56 8.60 -2.62
N GLU A 100 -21.22 8.12 -3.67
CA GLU A 100 -22.69 8.03 -3.70
C GLU A 100 -23.16 6.70 -3.12
N ASP A 101 -24.14 6.76 -2.23
CA ASP A 101 -24.85 5.57 -1.77
C ASP A 101 -25.87 5.08 -2.83
N VAL A 102 -26.54 3.96 -2.54
CA VAL A 102 -27.56 3.36 -3.44
C VAL A 102 -28.77 4.26 -3.69
N HIS A 103 -28.93 5.35 -2.92
CA HIS A 103 -29.99 6.35 -3.07
C HIS A 103 -29.49 7.64 -3.74
N GLY A 104 -28.21 7.70 -4.13
CA GLY A 104 -27.58 8.86 -4.75
C GLY A 104 -27.15 9.96 -3.76
N ASN A 105 -27.18 9.71 -2.44
CA ASN A 105 -26.68 10.70 -1.48
C ASN A 105 -25.16 10.61 -1.37
N LYS A 106 -24.51 11.77 -1.27
CA LYS A 106 -23.06 11.86 -1.04
C LYS A 106 -22.73 11.51 0.42
N GLN A 107 -21.87 10.53 0.60
CA GLN A 107 -21.34 10.07 1.87
C GLN A 107 -19.83 10.28 1.91
N GLN A 108 -19.36 10.84 3.03
CA GLN A 108 -17.94 10.99 3.30
C GLN A 108 -17.33 9.61 3.54
N VAL A 109 -16.14 9.37 2.97
CA VAL A 109 -15.42 8.11 3.14
C VAL A 109 -14.34 8.21 4.19
N ARG A 110 -14.08 7.11 4.89
CA ARG A 110 -12.91 6.96 5.74
C ARG A 110 -11.74 6.49 4.88
N ILE A 111 -10.66 7.26 4.87
CA ILE A 111 -9.37 6.83 4.30
C ILE A 111 -8.65 6.01 5.36
N ALA A 112 -8.04 4.90 4.97
CA ALA A 112 -7.26 4.03 5.86
C ALA A 112 -5.97 3.58 5.17
N LEU A 113 -4.91 3.44 5.95
CA LEU A 113 -3.62 2.94 5.47
C LEU A 113 -3.64 1.41 5.37
N LEU A 114 -3.33 0.85 4.20
CA LEU A 114 -3.10 -0.58 4.04
C LEU A 114 -1.60 -0.88 3.98
N ALA A 115 -1.12 -1.73 4.87
CA ALA A 115 0.30 -2.08 4.93
C ALA A 115 0.56 -3.51 5.42
N GLY A 116 1.78 -3.99 5.21
CA GLY A 116 2.26 -5.22 5.85
C GLY A 116 2.75 -4.93 7.26
N ALA A 117 2.85 -5.98 8.07
CA ALA A 117 3.34 -5.88 9.44
C ALA A 117 4.79 -5.37 9.57
N ASP A 118 5.56 -5.41 8.48
CA ASP A 118 6.87 -4.74 8.42
C ASP A 118 6.77 -3.22 8.63
N LEU A 119 5.67 -2.57 8.18
CA LEU A 119 5.47 -1.14 8.40
C LEU A 119 5.14 -0.84 9.87
N ILE A 120 4.26 -1.63 10.48
CA ILE A 120 3.83 -1.38 11.86
C ILE A 120 5.00 -1.53 12.84
N GLN A 121 5.91 -2.48 12.60
CA GLN A 121 7.16 -2.59 13.37
C GLN A 121 7.99 -1.30 13.32
N THR A 122 8.10 -0.65 12.15
CA THR A 122 8.81 0.63 12.05
C THR A 122 8.09 1.75 12.80
N MET A 123 6.75 1.75 12.81
CA MET A 123 5.94 2.74 13.55
C MET A 123 6.12 2.60 15.06
N SER A 124 6.30 1.38 15.56
CA SER A 124 6.60 1.11 16.97
C SER A 124 8.05 1.39 17.36
N THR A 125 8.95 1.60 16.40
CA THR A 125 10.37 1.84 16.66
C THR A 125 10.63 3.31 17.00
N PRO A 126 11.15 3.64 18.20
CA PRO A 126 11.40 5.02 18.61
C PRO A 126 12.32 5.77 17.64
N GLY A 127 11.95 7.00 17.29
CA GLY A 127 12.77 7.90 16.45
C GLY A 127 12.68 7.65 14.94
N VAL A 128 11.93 6.64 14.48
CA VAL A 128 11.71 6.40 13.05
C VAL A 128 10.55 7.24 12.52
N TRP A 129 9.49 7.38 13.31
CA TRP A 129 8.32 8.20 12.99
C TRP A 129 8.18 9.35 13.99
N SER A 130 7.69 10.49 13.51
CA SER A 130 7.30 11.56 14.42
C SER A 130 6.02 11.16 15.16
N SER A 131 5.92 11.49 16.45
CA SER A 131 4.70 11.20 17.23
C SER A 131 3.47 11.92 16.66
N GLN A 132 3.67 13.09 16.05
CA GLN A 132 2.61 13.84 15.38
C GLN A 132 2.08 13.08 14.15
N ASP A 133 2.97 12.54 13.31
CA ASP A 133 2.54 11.74 12.15
C ASP A 133 1.87 10.44 12.59
N LEU A 134 2.38 9.76 13.62
CA LEU A 134 1.74 8.54 14.16
C LEU A 134 0.33 8.84 14.68
N ASP A 135 0.18 9.90 15.47
CA ASP A 135 -1.12 10.34 15.95
C ASP A 135 -2.07 10.64 14.80
N HIS A 136 -1.60 11.41 13.82
CA HIS A 136 -2.43 11.80 12.68
C HIS A 136 -2.85 10.59 11.85
N ILE A 137 -1.91 9.70 11.52
CA ILE A 137 -2.18 8.49 10.73
C ILE A 137 -3.13 7.55 11.48
N LEU A 138 -2.80 7.20 12.72
CA LEU A 138 -3.48 6.11 13.42
C LEU A 138 -4.75 6.56 14.16
N LYS A 139 -4.88 7.83 14.56
CA LYS A 139 -6.13 8.32 15.19
C LYS A 139 -7.15 8.80 14.16
N ASN A 140 -6.72 9.50 13.11
CA ASN A 140 -7.65 10.13 12.17
C ASN A 140 -8.03 9.21 11.00
N PHE A 141 -7.09 8.40 10.52
CA PHE A 141 -7.33 7.48 9.39
C PHE A 141 -7.50 6.04 9.88
N GLY A 142 -6.53 5.54 10.65
CA GLY A 142 -6.44 4.14 11.02
C GLY A 142 -5.72 3.30 9.97
N ALA A 143 -5.50 2.03 10.27
CA ALA A 143 -4.72 1.15 9.42
C ALA A 143 -5.26 -0.29 9.38
N PHE A 144 -5.16 -0.91 8.20
CA PHE A 144 -5.30 -2.35 8.00
C PHE A 144 -3.90 -2.94 7.81
N ILE A 145 -3.50 -3.82 8.72
CA ILE A 145 -2.16 -4.38 8.78
C ILE A 145 -2.23 -5.87 8.49
N ILE A 146 -1.62 -6.29 7.38
CA ILE A 146 -1.54 -7.70 7.01
C ILE A 146 -0.34 -8.33 7.73
N GLU A 147 -0.59 -9.38 8.50
CA GLU A 147 0.46 -10.15 9.17
C GLU A 147 1.48 -10.70 8.17
N ARG A 148 2.72 -10.89 8.62
CA ARG A 148 3.79 -11.47 7.80
C ARG A 148 4.61 -12.44 8.63
N THR A 149 5.07 -13.51 8.00
CA THR A 149 5.99 -14.46 8.64
C THR A 149 7.27 -13.75 9.07
N GLY A 150 7.66 -13.94 10.33
CA GLY A 150 8.87 -13.34 10.92
C GLY A 150 8.66 -11.95 11.51
N THR A 151 7.43 -11.44 11.54
CA THR A 151 7.10 -10.20 12.26
C THR A 151 6.38 -10.56 13.57
N ASP A 152 6.95 -10.10 14.70
CA ASP A 152 6.26 -10.09 15.98
C ASP A 152 5.27 -8.92 16.02
N ILE A 153 4.01 -9.22 15.73
CA ILE A 153 2.95 -8.22 15.68
C ILE A 153 2.56 -7.76 17.10
N ASP A 154 2.62 -8.65 18.08
CA ASP A 154 2.22 -8.37 19.45
C ASP A 154 3.18 -7.39 20.11
N GLU A 155 4.49 -7.57 19.90
CA GLU A 155 5.52 -6.61 20.34
C GLU A 155 5.30 -5.24 19.69
N ALA A 156 5.05 -5.20 18.38
CA ALA A 156 4.80 -3.94 17.68
C ALA A 156 3.54 -3.23 18.22
N LEU A 157 2.45 -3.96 18.45
CA LEU A 157 1.21 -3.40 18.98
C LEU A 157 1.35 -2.93 20.44
N ALA A 158 2.22 -3.56 21.25
CA ALA A 158 2.50 -3.09 22.60
C ALA A 158 3.04 -1.65 22.61
N GLY A 159 3.88 -1.30 21.62
CA GLY A 159 4.38 0.06 21.38
C GLY A 159 3.32 1.05 20.85
N LEU A 160 2.20 0.55 20.34
CA LEU A 160 1.12 1.32 19.71
C LEU A 160 -0.24 1.13 20.41
N LYS A 161 -0.22 0.74 21.69
CA LYS A 161 -1.42 0.39 22.47
C LYS A 161 -2.51 1.47 22.47
N ASP A 162 -2.12 2.74 22.39
CA ASP A 162 -3.03 3.90 22.41
C ASP A 162 -3.83 4.02 21.09
N TYR A 163 -3.43 3.28 20.05
CA TYR A 163 -4.03 3.28 18.72
C TYR A 163 -4.75 1.97 18.38
N LYS A 164 -4.75 0.98 19.29
CA LYS A 164 -5.19 -0.40 19.00
C LYS A 164 -6.57 -0.49 18.34
N ASP A 165 -7.50 0.39 18.73
CA ASP A 165 -8.89 0.36 18.26
C ASP A 165 -9.02 0.84 16.79
N ASN A 166 -7.98 1.51 16.26
CA ASN A 166 -7.89 1.96 14.88
C ASN A 166 -6.89 1.14 14.04
N ILE A 167 -6.31 0.08 14.60
CA ILE A 167 -5.41 -0.83 13.89
C ILE A 167 -6.13 -2.18 13.73
N HIS A 168 -6.47 -2.52 12.49
CA HIS A 168 -7.10 -3.78 12.11
C HIS A 168 -6.02 -4.76 11.63
N VAL A 169 -5.61 -5.68 12.50
CA VAL A 169 -4.66 -6.74 12.13
C VAL A 169 -5.40 -7.88 11.42
N ILE A 170 -4.85 -8.28 10.27
CA ILE A 170 -5.43 -9.29 9.39
C ILE A 170 -4.45 -10.46 9.25
N PRO A 171 -4.81 -11.63 9.81
CA PRO A 171 -4.00 -12.84 9.67
C PRO A 171 -3.88 -13.32 8.23
N GLN A 172 -2.71 -13.82 7.85
CA GLN A 172 -2.53 -14.50 6.57
C GLN A 172 -2.97 -15.97 6.69
N VAL A 173 -4.03 -16.34 5.98
CA VAL A 173 -4.43 -17.76 5.83
C VAL A 173 -3.43 -18.53 4.95
N ILE A 174 -2.92 -17.87 3.90
CA ILE A 174 -1.91 -18.43 3.00
C ILE A 174 -0.69 -17.53 3.07
N THR A 175 0.43 -18.10 3.49
CA THR A 175 1.70 -17.39 3.53
C THR A 175 2.19 -17.08 2.13
N ASN A 176 2.28 -15.80 1.78
CA ASN A 176 2.92 -15.34 0.56
C ASN A 176 4.03 -14.33 0.90
N ASP A 177 5.28 -14.78 0.80
CA ASP A 177 6.46 -14.03 1.22
C ASP A 177 7.22 -13.38 0.05
N VAL A 178 6.53 -13.18 -1.08
CA VAL A 178 7.08 -12.55 -2.29
C VAL A 178 7.26 -11.05 -2.06
N SER A 179 8.48 -10.65 -1.72
CA SER A 179 8.88 -9.24 -1.65
C SER A 179 9.42 -8.71 -2.98
N SER A 180 9.28 -7.41 -3.22
CA SER A 180 9.91 -6.76 -4.38
C SER A 180 11.43 -6.96 -4.43
N THR A 181 12.09 -7.13 -3.28
CA THR A 181 13.53 -7.45 -3.22
C THR A 181 13.83 -8.83 -3.83
N LYS A 182 13.01 -9.85 -3.51
CA LYS A 182 13.13 -11.17 -4.15
C LYS A 182 12.86 -11.10 -5.65
N VAL A 183 11.86 -10.33 -6.08
CA VAL A 183 11.56 -10.14 -7.51
C VAL A 183 12.74 -9.51 -8.27
N ARG A 184 13.35 -8.44 -7.73
CA ARG A 184 14.54 -7.83 -8.35
C ARG A 184 15.71 -8.82 -8.42
N LEU A 185 15.93 -9.61 -7.37
CA LEU A 185 16.97 -10.65 -7.35
C LEU A 185 16.71 -11.75 -8.40
N MET A 186 15.47 -12.21 -8.52
CA MET A 186 15.08 -13.21 -9.53
C MET A 186 15.31 -12.67 -10.94
N ARG A 187 14.92 -11.41 -11.19
CA ARG A 187 15.16 -10.77 -12.49
C ARG A 187 16.63 -10.66 -12.83
N LYS A 188 17.47 -10.23 -11.88
CA LYS A 188 18.94 -10.18 -12.00
C LYS A 188 19.56 -11.55 -12.29
N ARG A 189 18.94 -12.63 -11.81
CA ARG A 189 19.36 -14.02 -12.06
C ARG A 189 18.70 -14.67 -13.27
N HIS A 190 17.97 -13.89 -14.09
CA HIS A 190 17.21 -14.39 -15.25
C HIS A 190 16.19 -15.49 -14.92
N LEU A 191 15.69 -15.52 -13.68
CA LEU A 191 14.62 -16.42 -13.26
C LEU A 191 13.25 -15.87 -13.69
N SER A 192 12.31 -16.77 -13.95
CA SER A 192 10.94 -16.40 -14.34
C SER A 192 10.21 -15.66 -13.21
N LEU A 193 9.52 -14.57 -13.57
CA LEU A 193 8.65 -13.81 -12.68
C LEU A 193 7.16 -14.20 -12.81
N ARG A 194 6.86 -15.15 -13.70
CA ARG A 194 5.48 -15.54 -14.03
C ARG A 194 4.78 -16.09 -12.79
N TYR A 195 3.51 -15.71 -12.61
CA TYR A 195 2.66 -16.07 -11.45
C TYR A 195 3.10 -15.44 -10.11
N ILE A 196 4.16 -14.64 -10.11
CA ILE A 196 4.64 -13.87 -8.94
C ILE A 196 4.27 -12.39 -9.12
N VAL A 197 4.40 -11.91 -10.35
CA VAL A 197 4.12 -10.54 -10.81
C VAL A 197 3.03 -10.61 -11.89
N PRO A 198 2.11 -9.64 -11.97
CA PRO A 198 1.15 -9.57 -13.06
C PRO A 198 1.82 -9.56 -14.43
N GLU A 199 1.29 -10.31 -15.40
CA GLU A 199 1.88 -10.43 -16.74
C GLU A 199 2.14 -9.07 -17.43
N PRO A 200 1.20 -8.08 -17.39
CA PRO A 200 1.45 -6.77 -17.99
C PRO A 200 2.63 -6.01 -17.37
N VAL A 201 2.95 -6.28 -16.10
CA VAL A 201 4.10 -5.70 -15.40
C VAL A 201 5.39 -6.41 -15.82
N ILE A 202 5.36 -7.73 -16.04
CA ILE A 202 6.49 -8.49 -16.57
C ILE A 202 6.85 -8.00 -17.98
N GLU A 203 5.85 -7.83 -18.85
CA GLU A 203 6.01 -7.27 -20.19
C GLU A 203 6.70 -5.90 -20.14
N TYR A 204 6.22 -5.00 -19.27
CA TYR A 204 6.82 -3.68 -19.09
C TYR A 204 8.26 -3.74 -18.57
N ILE A 205 8.55 -4.59 -17.58
CA ILE A 205 9.91 -4.79 -17.06
C ILE A 205 10.85 -5.25 -18.18
N ASN A 206 10.41 -6.18 -19.02
CA ASN A 206 11.21 -6.68 -20.14
C ASN A 206 11.44 -5.61 -21.21
N GLN A 207 10.38 -4.89 -21.61
CA GLN A 207 10.44 -3.83 -22.62
C GLN A 207 11.41 -2.71 -22.24
N HIS A 208 11.46 -2.34 -20.96
CA HIS A 208 12.29 -1.25 -20.45
C HIS A 208 13.62 -1.69 -19.84
N GLY A 209 13.94 -2.99 -19.91
CA GLY A 209 15.20 -3.51 -19.40
C GLY A 209 15.39 -3.33 -17.89
N LEU A 210 14.31 -3.29 -17.11
CA LEU A 210 14.39 -2.96 -15.67
C LEU A 210 14.98 -4.11 -14.84
N TYR A 211 15.69 -3.75 -13.77
CA TYR A 211 16.22 -4.65 -12.73
C TYR A 211 17.21 -5.73 -13.22
N GLN A 212 18.00 -5.42 -14.26
CA GLN A 212 19.00 -6.33 -14.80
C GLN A 212 20.37 -6.24 -14.10
N GLU A 213 20.63 -5.13 -13.40
CA GLU A 213 21.90 -4.84 -12.71
C GLU A 213 21.90 -5.23 -11.22
#